data_AF-A0A7X6X9H5-F1
#
_entry.id   AF-A0A7X6X9H5-F1
#
_cell.length_a   1.000
_cell.length_b   1.000
_cell.length_c   1.000
_cell.angle_alpha   90.00
_cell.angle_beta   90.00
_cell.angle_gamma   90.00
#
_symmetry.space_group_name_H-M   'P 1'
#
loop_
_entity.id
_entity.type
_entity.pdbx_description
1 polymer ?
#
loop_
_entity_poly.entity_id
_entity_poly.type
_entity_poly.pdbx_seq_one_letter_code
_entity_poly.pdbx_strand_id
1 'polypeptide(L)'
;VEKKPVITTEEKVSTSSVPFSTVEEKDPTKEVGYQAVKSEGQNGVREIVEVLTYQDGKEISRTVKSDRIIKAAVNRVVIIGTKQPVVETAPANFAQEVIRLTNVERAAAGLPALSYDPALDAGTNLRAQEIVTTWSHTRPNGKSFSTAFNISFRTMGENIAMGQRTPAEVMSAWMNSPGHKANILHSGYTKIGVSVHVANGIHYWVMVLYG
;
A
#
# COMPACT_ATOMS: atom_id res chain seq x y z
N VAL A 1 -71.85 54.54 0.33
CA VAL A 1 -71.69 53.25 1.04
C VAL A 1 -70.24 52.87 0.93
N GLU A 2 -69.50 52.94 2.03
CA GLU A 2 -68.09 52.50 2.08
C GLU A 2 -68.07 50.97 1.93
N LYS A 3 -67.45 50.45 0.87
CA LYS A 3 -67.33 49.00 0.68
C LYS A 3 -66.38 48.47 1.75
N LYS A 4 -66.87 47.56 2.60
CA LYS A 4 -66.01 46.87 3.57
C LYS A 4 -64.95 46.05 2.80
N PRO A 5 -63.67 46.10 3.22
CA PRO A 5 -62.61 45.34 2.56
C PRO A 5 -62.90 43.84 2.69
N VAL A 6 -62.68 43.09 1.60
CA VAL A 6 -62.85 41.64 1.59
C VAL A 6 -61.50 40.99 1.83
N ILE A 7 -61.41 40.20 2.90
CA ILE A 7 -60.24 39.40 3.24
C ILE A 7 -60.48 37.96 2.82
N THR A 8 -59.55 37.37 2.07
CA THR A 8 -59.56 35.95 1.71
C THR A 8 -58.22 35.30 2.01
N THR A 9 -58.21 33.98 2.21
CA THR A 9 -57.01 33.18 2.43
C THR A 9 -56.96 32.01 1.44
N GLU A 10 -55.76 31.70 0.96
CA GLU A 10 -55.50 30.58 0.05
C GLU A 10 -54.32 29.75 0.58
N GLU A 11 -54.39 28.42 0.45
CA GLU A 11 -53.26 27.53 0.72
C GLU A 11 -52.54 27.18 -0.57
N LYS A 12 -51.23 27.45 -0.62
CA LYS A 12 -50.37 27.08 -1.75
C LYS A 12 -49.40 25.99 -1.32
N VAL A 13 -49.43 24.88 -2.04
CA VAL A 13 -48.48 23.78 -1.86
C VAL A 13 -47.35 23.92 -2.86
N SER A 14 -46.10 23.82 -2.37
CA SER A 14 -44.91 23.78 -3.21
C SER A 14 -43.97 22.66 -2.76
N THR A 15 -43.22 22.10 -3.70
CA THR A 15 -42.22 21.07 -3.41
C THR A 15 -40.82 21.55 -3.78
N SER A 16 -39.82 21.13 -3.02
CA SER A 16 -38.41 21.30 -3.39
C SER A 16 -37.58 20.05 -3.12
N SER A 17 -36.47 19.90 -3.84
CA SER A 17 -35.57 18.76 -3.70
C SER A 17 -34.70 18.88 -2.45
N VAL A 18 -34.54 17.78 -1.72
CA VAL A 18 -33.57 17.66 -0.63
C VAL A 18 -32.37 16.87 -1.16
N PRO A 19 -31.16 17.45 -1.26
CA PRO A 19 -30.02 16.76 -1.84
C PRO A 19 -29.60 15.55 -1.01
N PHE A 20 -29.21 14.46 -1.66
CA PHE A 20 -28.55 13.34 -0.98
C PHE A 20 -27.08 13.65 -0.67
N SER A 21 -26.51 12.90 0.29
CA SER A 21 -25.07 12.91 0.58
C SER A 21 -24.39 11.66 0.04
N THR A 22 -23.07 11.69 -0.11
CA THR A 22 -22.27 10.50 -0.42
C THR A 22 -21.69 9.93 0.87
N VAL A 23 -21.80 8.60 1.04
CA VAL A 23 -21.25 7.83 2.16
C VAL A 23 -20.22 6.86 1.61
N GLU A 24 -19.05 6.82 2.24
CA GLU A 24 -18.00 5.86 1.94
C GLU A 24 -18.15 4.61 2.83
N GLU A 25 -18.22 3.44 2.21
CA GLU A 25 -18.23 2.14 2.88
C GLU A 25 -16.87 1.47 2.68
N LYS A 26 -16.18 1.17 3.78
CA LYS A 26 -14.84 0.57 3.74
C LYS A 26 -14.94 -0.94 3.51
N ASP A 27 -14.22 -1.44 2.50
CA ASP A 27 -14.09 -2.87 2.23
C ASP A 27 -12.64 -3.33 2.48
N PRO A 28 -12.39 -4.14 3.53
CA PRO A 28 -11.06 -4.65 3.86
C PRO A 28 -10.57 -5.76 2.92
N THR A 29 -11.41 -6.22 1.99
CA THR A 29 -11.04 -7.24 1.00
C THR A 29 -10.52 -6.64 -0.31
N LYS A 30 -10.75 -5.33 -0.53
CA LYS A 30 -10.36 -4.60 -1.74
C LYS A 30 -9.13 -3.74 -1.47
N GLU A 31 -8.20 -3.73 -2.42
CA GLU A 31 -6.95 -2.97 -2.33
C GLU A 31 -7.19 -1.46 -2.17
N VAL A 32 -6.33 -0.78 -1.41
CA VAL A 32 -6.31 0.70 -1.33
C VAL A 32 -6.28 1.29 -2.75
N GLY A 33 -7.16 2.27 -3.01
CA GLY A 33 -7.34 2.88 -4.32
C GLY A 33 -8.50 2.28 -5.14
N TYR A 34 -9.05 1.13 -4.73
CA TYR A 34 -10.30 0.61 -5.31
C TYR A 34 -11.48 1.51 -4.94
N GLN A 35 -12.28 1.88 -5.93
CA GLN A 35 -13.56 2.58 -5.74
C GLN A 35 -14.65 1.98 -6.61
N ALA A 36 -15.84 1.79 -6.05
CA ALA A 36 -17.02 1.34 -6.79
C ALA A 36 -18.31 1.93 -6.21
N VAL A 37 -19.22 2.38 -7.08
CA VAL A 37 -20.54 2.82 -6.63
C VAL A 37 -21.41 1.61 -6.29
N LYS A 38 -21.83 1.51 -5.03
CA LYS A 38 -22.77 0.49 -4.54
C LYS A 38 -24.23 0.95 -4.69
N SER A 39 -24.47 2.26 -4.61
CA SER A 39 -25.80 2.88 -4.78
C SER A 39 -25.66 4.32 -5.28
N GLU A 40 -26.41 4.73 -6.30
CA GLU A 40 -26.28 6.06 -6.95
C GLU A 40 -26.89 7.22 -6.15
N GLY A 41 -27.60 6.94 -5.05
CA GLY A 41 -28.29 7.97 -4.27
C GLY A 41 -29.50 8.57 -4.98
N GLN A 42 -30.42 9.16 -4.21
CA GLN A 42 -31.63 9.82 -4.73
C GLN A 42 -31.99 11.02 -3.86
N ASN A 43 -32.31 12.15 -4.49
CA ASN A 43 -32.79 13.31 -3.75
C ASN A 43 -34.13 13.01 -3.08
N GLY A 44 -34.29 13.55 -1.87
CA GLY A 44 -35.56 13.61 -1.17
C GLY A 44 -36.44 14.73 -1.69
N VAL A 45 -37.62 14.84 -1.12
CA VAL A 45 -38.61 15.88 -1.45
C VAL A 45 -39.14 16.46 -0.16
N ARG A 46 -39.14 17.79 -0.06
CA ARG A 46 -39.84 18.54 1.00
C ARG A 46 -41.05 19.26 0.42
N GLU A 47 -42.10 19.31 1.21
CA GLU A 47 -43.35 20.00 0.92
C GLU A 47 -43.48 21.20 1.85
N ILE A 48 -43.75 22.36 1.27
CA ILE A 48 -44.00 23.61 1.98
C ILE A 48 -45.43 24.03 1.67
N VAL A 49 -46.23 24.22 2.70
CA VAL A 49 -47.59 24.75 2.61
C VAL A 49 -47.56 26.19 3.12
N GLU A 50 -47.85 27.14 2.24
CA GLU A 50 -47.96 28.56 2.57
C GLU A 50 -49.43 28.98 2.64
N VAL A 51 -49.81 29.78 3.65
CA VAL A 51 -51.10 30.50 3.66
C VAL A 51 -50.86 31.91 3.15
N LEU A 52 -51.50 32.24 2.03
CA LEU A 52 -51.50 33.57 1.44
C LEU A 52 -52.78 34.29 1.85
N THR A 53 -52.65 35.50 2.39
CA THR A 53 -53.80 36.35 2.75
C THR A 53 -53.89 37.49 1.76
N TYR A 54 -55.09 37.72 1.24
CA TYR A 54 -55.39 38.77 0.28
C TYR A 54 -56.38 39.75 0.88
N GLN A 55 -56.18 41.03 0.56
CA GLN A 55 -57.18 42.08 0.77
C GLN A 55 -57.53 42.66 -0.59
N ASP A 56 -58.82 42.62 -0.94
CA ASP A 56 -59.35 43.13 -2.21
C ASP A 56 -58.58 42.58 -3.44
N GLY A 57 -58.18 41.30 -3.37
CA GLY A 57 -57.46 40.59 -4.43
C GLY A 57 -55.94 40.80 -4.47
N LYS A 58 -55.36 41.62 -3.59
CA LYS A 58 -53.91 41.83 -3.50
C LYS A 58 -53.31 41.06 -2.32
N GLU A 59 -52.23 40.30 -2.55
CA GLU A 59 -51.49 39.58 -1.49
C GLU A 59 -50.96 40.60 -0.48
N ILE A 60 -51.31 40.41 0.79
CA ILE A 60 -50.87 41.26 1.91
C ILE A 60 -50.01 40.50 2.93
N SER A 61 -50.10 39.17 2.97
CA SER A 61 -49.28 38.35 3.88
C SER A 61 -49.08 36.94 3.34
N ARG A 62 -47.94 36.35 3.69
CA ARG A 62 -47.56 34.98 3.40
C ARG A 62 -46.94 34.37 4.64
N THR A 63 -47.48 33.24 5.07
CA THR A 63 -46.97 32.52 6.25
C THR A 63 -46.80 31.04 5.93
N VAL A 64 -45.76 30.41 6.50
CA VAL A 64 -45.56 28.96 6.35
C VAL A 64 -46.43 28.24 7.38
N LYS A 65 -47.36 27.41 6.90
CA LYS A 65 -48.22 26.55 7.71
C LYS A 65 -47.53 25.25 8.09
N SER A 66 -46.78 24.67 7.15
CA SER A 66 -46.08 23.40 7.32
C SER A 66 -44.87 23.34 6.41
N ASP A 67 -43.80 22.74 6.90
CA ASP A 67 -42.58 22.41 6.16
C ASP A 67 -42.14 21.02 6.59
N ARG A 68 -42.29 20.04 5.70
CA ARG A 68 -42.03 18.64 6.03
C ARG A 68 -41.33 17.91 4.90
N ILE A 69 -40.44 17.00 5.26
CA ILE A 69 -39.85 16.05 4.32
C ILE A 69 -40.88 14.95 4.04
N ILE A 70 -41.35 14.87 2.80
CA ILE A 70 -42.33 13.86 2.37
C ILE A 70 -41.66 12.64 1.72
N LYS A 71 -40.40 12.80 1.26
CA LYS A 71 -39.53 11.71 0.82
C LYS A 71 -38.12 11.96 1.34
N ALA A 72 -37.59 11.08 2.17
CA ALA A 72 -36.21 11.19 2.62
C ALA A 72 -35.23 10.98 1.44
N ALA A 73 -34.09 11.68 1.46
CA ALA A 73 -33.02 11.44 0.52
C ALA A 73 -32.36 10.09 0.80
N VAL A 74 -31.97 9.38 -0.25
CA VAL A 74 -31.18 8.14 -0.17
C VAL A 74 -29.75 8.50 -0.52
N ASN A 75 -28.82 8.23 0.40
CA ASN A 75 -27.41 8.54 0.18
C ASN A 75 -26.81 7.67 -0.95
N ARG A 76 -25.87 8.27 -1.69
CA ARG A 76 -25.00 7.55 -2.61
C ARG A 76 -23.96 6.79 -1.78
N VAL A 77 -23.73 5.52 -2.08
CA VAL A 77 -22.76 4.69 -1.36
C VAL A 77 -21.62 4.33 -2.30
N VAL A 78 -20.40 4.70 -1.91
CA VAL A 78 -19.18 4.34 -2.64
C VAL A 78 -18.38 3.39 -1.76
N ILE A 79 -18.06 2.21 -2.28
CA ILE A 79 -17.14 1.28 -1.65
C ILE A 79 -15.73 1.78 -1.87
N ILE A 80 -14.96 1.92 -0.80
CA ILE A 80 -13.52 2.22 -0.86
C ILE A 80 -12.72 1.02 -0.34
N GLY A 81 -11.72 0.60 -1.11
CA GLY A 81 -10.82 -0.46 -0.69
C GLY A 81 -9.86 0.01 0.41
N THR A 82 -9.68 -0.82 1.42
CA THR A 82 -8.82 -0.54 2.58
C THR A 82 -7.75 -1.61 2.84
N LYS A 83 -7.74 -2.67 2.04
CA LYS A 83 -6.68 -3.67 2.09
C LYS A 83 -5.38 -3.01 1.65
N GLN A 84 -4.48 -2.82 2.60
CA GLN A 84 -3.12 -2.40 2.27
C GLN A 84 -2.45 -3.54 1.51
N PRO A 85 -1.66 -3.24 0.47
CA PRO A 85 -0.77 -4.24 -0.10
C PRO A 85 0.11 -4.76 1.02
N VAL A 86 0.12 -6.07 1.21
CA VAL A 86 1.07 -6.70 2.13
C VAL A 86 2.44 -6.43 1.52
N VAL A 87 3.18 -5.48 2.08
CA VAL A 87 4.62 -5.41 1.86
C VAL A 87 5.15 -6.63 2.58
N GLU A 88 5.20 -7.76 1.89
CA GLU A 88 5.76 -8.99 2.42
C GLU A 88 7.23 -8.69 2.72
N THR A 89 7.54 -8.48 3.99
CA THR A 89 8.92 -8.47 4.44
C THR A 89 9.26 -9.90 4.81
N ALA A 90 10.44 -10.36 4.38
CA ALA A 90 10.97 -11.60 4.91
C ALA A 90 11.09 -11.45 6.45
N PRO A 91 10.88 -12.53 7.22
CA PRO A 91 11.06 -12.49 8.67
C PRO A 91 12.41 -11.89 9.07
N ALA A 92 12.41 -11.07 10.13
CA ALA A 92 13.57 -10.28 10.56
C ALA A 92 14.85 -11.11 10.86
N ASN A 93 14.73 -12.44 10.99
CA ASN A 93 15.82 -13.36 11.27
C ASN A 93 16.42 -14.05 10.03
N PHE A 94 15.86 -13.86 8.82
CA PHE A 94 16.30 -14.62 7.64
C PHE A 94 17.75 -14.34 7.25
N ALA A 95 18.15 -13.07 7.17
CA ALA A 95 19.52 -12.68 6.88
C ALA A 95 20.52 -13.23 7.91
N GLN A 96 20.17 -13.13 9.20
CA GLN A 96 20.99 -13.64 10.29
C GLN A 96 21.16 -15.16 10.23
N GLU A 97 20.09 -15.89 9.90
CA GLU A 97 20.14 -17.34 9.76
C GLU A 97 21.00 -17.77 8.57
N VAL A 98 20.93 -17.06 7.43
CA VAL A 98 21.84 -17.30 6.30
C VAL A 98 23.30 -17.07 6.71
N ILE A 99 23.60 -16.01 7.46
CA ILE A 99 24.97 -15.74 7.96
C ILE A 99 25.43 -16.88 8.87
N ARG A 100 24.57 -17.34 9.79
CA ARG A 100 24.86 -18.47 10.68
C ARG A 100 25.17 -19.74 9.88
N LEU A 101 24.31 -20.09 8.91
CA LEU A 101 24.48 -21.26 8.04
C LEU A 101 25.76 -21.16 7.18
N THR A 102 26.08 -19.97 6.68
CA THR A 102 27.33 -19.73 5.95
C THR A 102 28.55 -20.07 6.81
N ASN A 103 28.53 -19.66 8.09
CA ASN A 103 29.61 -19.97 9.01
C ASN A 103 29.67 -21.45 9.42
N VAL A 104 28.55 -22.18 9.38
CA VAL A 104 28.54 -23.65 9.52
C VAL A 104 29.28 -24.31 8.35
N GLU A 105 28.98 -23.91 7.11
CA GLU A 105 29.64 -24.44 5.91
C GLU A 105 31.14 -24.12 5.90
N ARG A 106 31.52 -22.90 6.33
CA ARG A 106 32.91 -22.50 6.44
C ARG A 106 33.66 -23.28 7.53
N ALA A 107 33.04 -23.50 8.68
CA ALA A 107 33.63 -24.31 9.73
C ALA A 107 33.84 -25.77 9.27
N ALA A 108 32.89 -26.34 8.54
CA ALA A 108 33.02 -27.68 7.95
C ALA A 108 34.18 -27.77 6.94
N ALA A 109 34.51 -26.66 6.27
CA ALA A 109 35.66 -26.54 5.38
C ALA A 109 36.97 -26.11 6.08
N GLY A 110 36.99 -25.97 7.41
CA GLY A 110 38.16 -25.54 8.17
C GLY A 110 38.52 -24.05 7.99
N LEU A 111 37.56 -23.22 7.57
CA LEU A 111 37.75 -21.79 7.34
C LEU A 111 37.28 -20.95 8.53
N PRO A 112 37.91 -19.79 8.80
CA PRO A 112 37.42 -18.86 9.80
C PRO A 112 36.01 -18.36 9.50
N ALA A 113 35.23 -18.13 10.55
CA ALA A 113 33.92 -17.50 10.46
C ALA A 113 34.02 -16.07 9.91
N LEU A 114 33.05 -15.71 9.08
CA LEU A 114 32.86 -14.34 8.60
C LEU A 114 32.16 -13.53 9.66
N SER A 115 32.63 -12.31 9.87
CA SER A 115 31.98 -11.31 10.73
C SER A 115 30.90 -10.60 9.93
N TYR A 116 29.69 -10.55 10.47
CA TYR A 116 28.67 -9.64 9.96
C TYR A 116 29.20 -8.19 9.98
N ASP A 117 28.85 -7.43 8.94
CA ASP A 117 29.18 -6.01 8.83
C ASP A 117 27.94 -5.16 8.48
N PRO A 118 27.44 -4.34 9.42
CA PRO A 118 26.27 -3.49 9.16
C PRO A 118 26.51 -2.44 8.07
N ALA A 119 27.77 -2.13 7.71
CA ALA A 119 28.06 -1.24 6.58
C ALA A 119 27.58 -1.81 5.23
N LEU A 120 27.29 -3.12 5.14
CA LEU A 120 26.78 -3.77 3.94
C LEU A 120 25.25 -3.70 3.82
N ASP A 121 24.51 -3.38 4.87
CA ASP A 121 23.04 -3.47 4.89
C ASP A 121 22.39 -2.59 3.82
N ALA A 122 22.81 -1.33 3.71
CA ALA A 122 22.25 -0.40 2.73
C ALA A 122 22.48 -0.89 1.30
N GLY A 123 23.68 -1.39 1.00
CA GLY A 123 24.02 -1.91 -0.32
C GLY A 123 23.33 -3.23 -0.64
N THR A 124 23.29 -4.17 0.29
CA THR A 124 22.62 -5.47 0.09
C THR A 124 21.11 -5.31 -0.06
N ASN A 125 20.47 -4.41 0.70
CA ASN A 125 19.05 -4.07 0.54
C ASN A 125 18.76 -3.42 -0.82
N LEU A 126 19.60 -2.47 -1.25
CA LEU A 126 19.48 -1.86 -2.57
C LEU A 126 19.62 -2.92 -3.68
N ARG A 127 20.63 -3.79 -3.57
CA ARG A 127 20.85 -4.87 -4.54
C ARG A 127 19.67 -5.84 -4.59
N ALA A 128 19.10 -6.22 -3.45
CA ALA A 128 17.94 -7.12 -3.40
C ALA A 128 16.71 -6.53 -4.11
N GLN A 129 16.53 -5.21 -4.07
CA GLN A 129 15.48 -4.53 -4.85
C GLN A 129 15.84 -4.43 -6.33
N GLU A 130 17.10 -4.13 -6.66
CA GLU A 130 17.56 -4.01 -8.05
C GLU A 130 17.45 -5.33 -8.82
N ILE A 131 17.70 -6.48 -8.18
CA ILE A 131 17.61 -7.78 -8.86
C ILE A 131 16.18 -8.24 -9.15
N VAL A 132 15.17 -7.58 -8.58
CA VAL A 132 13.75 -7.78 -8.93
C VAL A 132 13.49 -7.31 -10.35
N THR A 133 14.11 -6.20 -10.75
CA THR A 133 13.92 -5.60 -12.08
C THR A 133 14.97 -6.07 -13.08
N THR A 134 16.21 -6.26 -12.63
CA THR A 134 17.34 -6.69 -13.45
C THR A 134 18.05 -7.87 -12.79
N TRP A 135 17.69 -9.10 -13.18
CA TRP A 135 18.29 -10.34 -12.67
C TRP A 135 19.75 -10.52 -13.13
N SER A 136 20.67 -9.77 -12.52
CA SER A 136 22.09 -9.69 -12.91
C SER A 136 22.97 -9.20 -11.77
N HIS A 137 24.24 -9.58 -11.80
CA HIS A 137 25.32 -8.99 -10.99
C HIS A 137 25.71 -7.57 -11.46
N THR A 138 25.27 -7.18 -12.66
CA THR A 138 25.34 -5.79 -13.13
C THR A 138 24.11 -5.05 -12.66
N ARG A 139 24.30 -3.90 -12.02
CA ARG A 139 23.22 -3.04 -11.52
C ARG A 139 22.41 -2.46 -12.69
N PRO A 140 21.15 -2.04 -12.47
CA PRO A 140 20.33 -1.42 -13.51
C PRO A 140 20.96 -0.18 -14.17
N ASN A 141 21.87 0.51 -13.46
CA ASN A 141 22.63 1.64 -13.99
C ASN A 141 23.86 1.23 -14.84
N GLY A 142 24.04 -0.06 -15.14
CA GLY A 142 25.14 -0.61 -15.94
C GLY A 142 26.46 -0.78 -15.19
N LYS A 143 26.54 -0.42 -13.90
CA LYS A 143 27.76 -0.54 -13.09
C LYS A 143 27.83 -1.88 -12.36
N SER A 144 29.02 -2.24 -11.90
CA SER A 144 29.24 -3.40 -11.01
C SER A 144 28.39 -3.31 -9.74
N PHE A 145 27.91 -4.46 -9.22
CA PHE A 145 27.24 -4.56 -7.92
C PHE A 145 28.02 -3.88 -6.79
N SER A 146 29.36 -3.96 -6.82
CA SER A 146 30.25 -3.41 -5.80
C SER A 146 30.08 -1.90 -5.61
N THR A 147 29.60 -1.18 -6.62
CA THR A 147 29.30 0.26 -6.54
C THR A 147 28.08 0.59 -5.66
N ALA A 148 27.33 -0.42 -5.19
CA ALA A 148 26.28 -0.24 -4.20
C ALA A 148 26.82 -0.07 -2.76
N PHE A 149 28.12 -0.27 -2.56
CA PHE A 149 28.74 -0.31 -1.23
C PHE A 149 29.79 0.79 -1.09
N ASN A 150 29.69 1.57 -0.02
CA ASN A 150 30.63 2.65 0.30
C ASN A 150 31.66 2.19 1.34
N ILE A 151 32.44 1.17 0.99
CA ILE A 151 33.46 0.57 1.85
C ILE A 151 34.75 0.33 1.06
N SER A 152 35.88 0.24 1.77
CA SER A 152 37.15 -0.22 1.17
C SER A 152 37.27 -1.74 1.29
N PHE A 153 37.67 -2.39 0.20
CA PHE A 153 37.87 -3.84 0.13
C PHE A 153 38.99 -4.16 -0.87
N ARG A 154 39.64 -5.31 -0.69
CA ARG A 154 40.59 -5.86 -1.68
C ARG A 154 39.89 -6.77 -2.66
N THR A 155 38.94 -7.57 -2.16
CA THR A 155 38.12 -8.47 -2.95
C THR A 155 36.70 -8.49 -2.43
N MET A 156 35.74 -8.68 -3.34
CA MET A 156 34.31 -8.71 -3.02
C MET A 156 33.59 -9.70 -3.93
N GLY A 157 32.65 -10.45 -3.37
CA GLY A 157 31.81 -11.41 -4.08
C GLY A 157 30.33 -11.16 -3.80
N GLU A 158 29.48 -11.49 -4.78
CA GLU A 158 28.02 -11.46 -4.66
C GLU A 158 27.46 -12.85 -5.00
N ASN A 159 26.58 -13.36 -4.15
CA ASN A 159 25.71 -14.48 -4.45
C ASN A 159 24.27 -13.95 -4.48
N ILE A 160 23.55 -14.17 -5.59
CA ILE A 160 22.13 -13.82 -5.72
C ILE A 160 21.29 -15.09 -5.87
N ALA A 161 20.06 -15.09 -5.37
CA ALA A 161 19.11 -16.19 -5.57
C ALA A 161 17.65 -15.71 -5.61
N MET A 162 16.79 -16.45 -6.31
CA MET A 162 15.39 -16.11 -6.51
C MET A 162 14.51 -17.34 -6.27
N GLY A 163 13.45 -17.15 -5.50
CA GLY A 163 12.38 -18.13 -5.31
C GLY A 163 12.54 -19.06 -4.10
N GLN A 164 13.72 -19.15 -3.48
CA GLN A 164 13.90 -19.92 -2.25
C GLN A 164 13.17 -19.25 -1.10
N ARG A 165 12.32 -19.99 -0.39
CA ARG A 165 11.41 -19.44 0.61
C ARG A 165 12.05 -19.33 1.99
N THR A 166 13.14 -20.04 2.23
CA THR A 166 13.78 -20.11 3.56
C THR A 166 15.31 -19.95 3.49
N PRO A 167 15.95 -19.55 4.60
CA PRO A 167 17.41 -19.53 4.72
C PRO A 167 18.07 -20.87 4.37
N ALA A 168 17.47 -21.99 4.78
CA ALA A 168 17.98 -23.32 4.50
C ALA A 168 17.92 -23.67 3.00
N GLU A 169 16.82 -23.33 2.33
CA GLU A 169 16.65 -23.54 0.89
C GLU A 169 17.68 -22.74 0.08
N VAL A 170 17.88 -21.46 0.40
CA VAL A 170 18.85 -20.62 -0.32
C VAL A 170 20.29 -21.04 -0.05
N MET A 171 20.60 -21.42 1.18
CA MET A 171 21.92 -21.94 1.51
C MET A 171 22.23 -23.23 0.74
N SER A 172 21.29 -24.17 0.72
CA SER A 172 21.42 -25.42 -0.04
C SER A 172 21.60 -25.14 -1.54
N ALA A 173 20.82 -24.21 -2.11
CA ALA A 173 20.94 -23.83 -3.51
C ALA A 173 22.33 -23.23 -3.84
N TRP A 174 22.87 -22.36 -2.98
CA TRP A 174 24.21 -21.81 -3.16
C TRP A 174 25.31 -22.86 -3.00
N MET A 175 25.23 -23.74 -2.00
CA MET A 175 26.24 -24.79 -1.80
C MET A 175 26.24 -25.86 -2.90
N ASN A 176 25.10 -26.07 -3.57
CA ASN A 176 24.99 -26.96 -4.72
C ASN A 176 25.41 -26.30 -6.06
N SER A 177 25.71 -24.99 -6.06
CA SER A 177 26.23 -24.27 -7.22
C SER A 177 27.74 -24.04 -7.08
N PRO A 178 28.59 -24.55 -7.98
CA PRO A 178 30.05 -24.41 -7.87
C PRO A 178 30.52 -22.95 -7.72
N GLY A 179 29.94 -22.01 -8.48
CA GLY A 179 30.31 -20.60 -8.41
C GLY A 179 29.92 -19.94 -7.08
N HIS A 180 28.69 -20.18 -6.62
CA HIS A 180 28.23 -19.62 -5.35
C HIS A 180 28.96 -20.22 -4.14
N LYS A 181 29.19 -21.54 -4.17
CA LYS A 181 30.00 -22.25 -3.16
C LYS A 181 31.42 -21.71 -3.11
N ALA A 182 32.05 -21.45 -4.26
CA ALA A 182 33.39 -20.89 -4.33
C ALA A 182 33.48 -19.53 -3.61
N ASN A 183 32.47 -18.66 -3.74
CA ASN A 183 32.38 -17.41 -2.99
C ASN A 183 32.29 -17.66 -1.47
N ILE A 184 31.38 -18.52 -1.02
CA ILE A 184 31.15 -18.83 0.40
C ILE A 184 32.41 -19.39 1.07
N LEU A 185 33.16 -20.23 0.37
CA LEU A 185 34.37 -20.90 0.86
C LEU A 185 35.66 -20.15 0.48
N HIS A 186 35.57 -18.94 -0.07
CA HIS A 186 36.76 -18.17 -0.41
C HIS A 186 37.47 -17.73 0.89
N SER A 187 38.74 -18.10 1.03
CA SER A 187 39.53 -17.85 2.25
C SER A 187 39.90 -16.37 2.43
N GLY A 188 39.92 -15.59 1.33
CA GLY A 188 40.22 -14.16 1.37
C GLY A 188 39.09 -13.27 1.91
N TYR A 189 37.90 -13.81 2.18
CA TYR A 189 36.81 -13.03 2.78
C TYR A 189 36.80 -13.14 4.30
N THR A 190 36.50 -12.01 4.95
CA THR A 190 36.41 -11.89 6.41
C THR A 190 35.08 -11.28 6.87
N LYS A 191 34.32 -10.67 5.96
CA LYS A 191 33.09 -9.93 6.23
C LYS A 191 31.94 -10.42 5.38
N ILE A 192 30.72 -10.34 5.92
CA ILE A 192 29.49 -10.78 5.26
C ILE A 192 28.32 -9.84 5.54
N GLY A 193 27.47 -9.65 4.53
CA GLY A 193 26.15 -9.02 4.65
C GLY A 193 25.14 -9.79 3.81
N VAL A 194 23.90 -9.88 4.28
CA VAL A 194 22.82 -10.61 3.60
C VAL A 194 21.55 -9.81 3.69
N SER A 195 20.83 -9.72 2.57
CA SER A 195 19.48 -9.17 2.50
C SER A 195 18.56 -10.07 1.70
N VAL A 196 17.27 -9.94 1.98
CA VAL A 196 16.21 -10.56 1.20
C VAL A 196 15.09 -9.55 0.99
N HIS A 197 14.63 -9.43 -0.24
CA HIS A 197 13.49 -8.62 -0.62
C HIS A 197 12.39 -9.52 -1.18
N VAL A 198 11.13 -9.29 -0.83
CA VAL A 198 10.01 -10.05 -1.39
C VAL A 198 9.22 -9.16 -2.34
N ALA A 199 9.04 -9.66 -3.57
CA ALA A 199 8.19 -9.02 -4.56
C ALA A 199 7.27 -10.08 -5.17
N ASN A 200 5.96 -9.84 -5.17
CA ASN A 200 4.94 -10.75 -5.69
C ASN A 200 5.02 -12.19 -5.13
N GLY A 201 5.30 -12.34 -3.83
CA GLY A 201 5.47 -13.66 -3.19
C GLY A 201 6.78 -14.38 -3.53
N ILE A 202 7.71 -13.74 -4.24
CA ILE A 202 9.02 -14.29 -4.61
C ILE A 202 10.10 -13.63 -3.77
N HIS A 203 10.93 -14.43 -3.11
CA HIS A 203 12.10 -13.95 -2.36
C HIS A 203 13.30 -13.76 -3.28
N TYR A 204 13.94 -12.60 -3.16
CA TYR A 204 15.16 -12.20 -3.86
C TYR A 204 16.27 -12.02 -2.83
N TRP A 205 17.23 -12.93 -2.84
CA TRP A 205 18.31 -13.00 -1.87
C TRP A 205 19.58 -12.39 -2.44
N VAL A 206 20.28 -11.63 -1.61
CA VAL A 206 21.62 -11.12 -1.89
C VAL A 206 22.51 -11.43 -0.70
N MET A 207 23.61 -12.13 -0.95
CA MET A 207 24.73 -12.27 -0.02
C MET A 207 25.94 -11.56 -0.63
N VAL A 208 26.60 -10.77 0.20
CA VAL A 208 27.84 -10.08 -0.16
C VAL A 208 28.93 -10.44 0.83
N LEU A 209 30.11 -10.71 0.29
CA LEU A 209 31.29 -11.15 1.01
C LEU A 209 32.46 -10.25 0.63
N TYR A 210 33.28 -9.82 1.58
CA TYR A 210 34.48 -9.04 1.26
C TYR A 210 35.63 -9.28 2.24
N GLY A 211 36.83 -8.88 1.81
CA GLY A 211 38.06 -8.90 2.62
C GLY A 211 39.16 -8.02 2.03
#